data_AF-A0A4Q5X923-F1
#
_entry.id   AF-A0A4Q5X923-F1
#
_cell.length_a   1.000
_cell.length_b   1.000
_cell.length_c   1.000
_cell.angle_alpha   90.00
_cell.angle_beta   90.00
_cell.angle_gamma   90.00
#
_symmetry.space_group_name_H-M   'P 1'
#
loop_
_entity.id
_entity.type
_entity.pdbx_description
1 polymer ?
#
loop_
_entity_poly.entity_id
_entity_poly.type
_entity_poly.pdbx_seq_one_letter_code
_entity_poly.pdbx_strand_id
1 'polypeptide(L)'
;MRNHTGLGSALGAIVLLTGAAGCREPGDWGYQDTAPAPAATTPPAPTSTPSGSSSLFQGQTVRASGKVAPVAGGTLLVTKSGHAIASDPDRDVAYVADLSTQKVTTVPLLENDEPGRVVEGPAGTAFIVARRGGAVIAVDTAAGTARRFPVCSAPRGLAYDADFAKLYVACRSGLLAELNAQTGEVTARHQLEPDLRDVLLLGEDLVVTRFKSAEMMVVARDGKVLRRSAPNPQGSLRGASVTPTVAFRALALPSGGVLVGHVDSSDATLPSGAGAYYGASCGGSVADLTATVMNPAGTSSQTTIATVASSPIGNASGPLDIAVSADGMRVALLAVGNAWNLPNGATRANLFLASSAEVTSGGLAVPCGGAGSTSGTSVSVAVGGEPVAVAFDANGRWVAQSREPARLTFEGGATLSLATDSRFDTGFAMFHLNTGGGIACASCHPEAGEDGHTWQFSFGPRRSQTLEGGASQRAPFHWSGDLGDFDALVDEVMMKRMSLFADVDPGQRAALRDWLDSVPKAPTADGLDPRQVERGRLLFNDEELACATCHSGSDYTDNLAHDVGTGEAFVTPSLVDVNMRAPLFHDGCAATLAGRFGPCGGGDKHGITSRLTRGEEADLVAFMQSL
;
A
#
# COMPACT_ATOMS: atom_id res chain seq x y z
N MET A 1 -20.67 -54.33 30.51
CA MET A 1 -21.75 -55.17 31.07
C MET A 1 -22.94 -54.27 31.38
N ARG A 2 -24.11 -54.67 30.87
CA ARG A 2 -25.48 -54.20 31.15
C ARG A 2 -25.94 -52.84 30.61
N ASN A 3 -26.66 -52.95 29.49
CA ASN A 3 -27.81 -52.13 29.08
C ASN A 3 -28.95 -52.17 30.12
N HIS A 4 -29.83 -51.16 30.12
CA HIS A 4 -31.31 -51.24 29.95
C HIS A 4 -31.98 -49.89 30.32
N THR A 5 -32.60 -49.18 29.35
CA THR A 5 -34.07 -48.94 29.11
C THR A 5 -34.79 -48.11 30.19
N GLY A 6 -35.73 -47.19 29.95
CA GLY A 6 -36.57 -46.73 28.83
C GLY A 6 -37.35 -45.46 29.29
N LEU A 7 -37.79 -44.54 28.41
CA LEU A 7 -39.11 -44.43 27.75
C LEU A 7 -40.34 -44.14 28.65
N GLY A 8 -41.11 -43.11 28.29
CA GLY A 8 -42.54 -42.91 28.63
C GLY A 8 -42.84 -41.71 29.55
N SER A 9 -43.22 -40.52 29.06
CA SER A 9 -44.53 -40.11 28.50
C SER A 9 -45.62 -39.76 29.54
N ALA A 10 -46.00 -38.48 29.51
CA ALA A 10 -47.38 -37.96 29.47
C ALA A 10 -48.21 -37.73 30.76
N LEU A 11 -48.81 -36.51 30.77
CA LEU A 11 -50.11 -36.11 31.34
C LEU A 11 -50.22 -36.09 32.88
N GLY A 12 -50.81 -35.09 33.54
CA GLY A 12 -51.54 -33.90 33.09
C GLY A 12 -52.34 -33.30 34.25
N ALA A 13 -52.76 -32.04 34.04
CA ALA A 13 -53.92 -31.35 34.61
C ALA A 13 -53.88 -31.04 36.15
N ILE A 14 -54.58 -30.06 36.72
CA ILE A 14 -55.88 -29.41 36.41
C ILE A 14 -55.88 -27.99 37.07
N VAL A 15 -56.84 -27.14 36.65
CA VAL A 15 -57.68 -26.18 37.46
C VAL A 15 -57.44 -24.72 37.07
N LEU A 16 -58.37 -23.86 36.60
CA LEU A 16 -59.85 -23.79 36.38
C LEU A 16 -60.07 -22.67 35.30
N LEU A 17 -60.83 -22.85 34.22
CA LEU A 17 -62.29 -22.64 34.03
C LEU A 17 -62.86 -21.28 34.49
N THR A 18 -63.16 -20.42 33.52
CA THR A 18 -64.47 -19.75 33.22
C THR A 18 -64.33 -19.07 31.83
N GLY A 19 -65.07 -19.43 30.77
CA GLY A 19 -66.44 -18.98 30.44
C GLY A 19 -66.41 -17.52 29.95
N ALA A 20 -66.80 -17.09 28.73
CA ALA A 20 -67.86 -17.53 27.84
C ALA A 20 -67.60 -17.09 26.36
N ALA A 21 -68.35 -17.69 25.44
CA ALA A 21 -68.28 -17.53 23.98
C ALA A 21 -68.93 -16.24 23.44
N GLY A 22 -68.48 -15.77 22.26
CA GLY A 22 -69.29 -14.89 21.41
C GLY A 22 -68.58 -14.02 20.35
N CYS A 23 -68.12 -14.65 19.25
CA CYS A 23 -68.07 -14.18 17.84
C CYS A 23 -67.42 -12.82 17.43
N ARG A 24 -66.24 -12.85 16.78
CA ARG A 24 -65.95 -12.24 15.45
C ARG A 24 -64.57 -12.67 14.90
N GLU A 25 -64.49 -13.02 13.62
CA GLU A 25 -63.24 -13.30 12.85
C GLU A 25 -62.50 -12.00 12.42
N PRO A 26 -61.37 -12.07 11.68
CA PRO A 26 -60.02 -12.44 12.12
C PRO A 26 -59.08 -11.22 12.08
N GLY A 27 -58.23 -11.06 13.09
CA GLY A 27 -57.19 -10.02 13.15
C GLY A 27 -55.81 -10.64 13.14
N ASP A 28 -54.96 -10.16 12.24
CA ASP A 28 -53.56 -10.53 12.02
C ASP A 28 -52.74 -10.66 13.32
N TRP A 29 -51.97 -11.74 13.41
CA TRP A 29 -50.93 -11.91 14.41
C TRP A 29 -49.71 -11.07 14.04
N GLY A 30 -49.64 -9.86 14.58
CA GLY A 30 -48.43 -9.04 14.57
C GLY A 30 -47.32 -9.67 15.41
N TYR A 31 -46.28 -10.15 14.73
CA TYR A 31 -44.97 -10.44 15.30
C TYR A 31 -44.41 -9.12 15.86
N GLN A 32 -43.99 -9.11 17.13
CA GLN A 32 -43.32 -7.94 17.71
C GLN A 32 -41.89 -7.87 17.17
N ASP A 33 -41.66 -6.94 16.25
CA ASP A 33 -40.34 -6.49 15.83
C ASP A 33 -39.56 -5.94 17.03
N THR A 34 -38.50 -6.63 17.42
CA THR A 34 -37.38 -5.98 18.12
C THR A 34 -36.71 -5.05 17.11
N ALA A 35 -36.86 -3.75 17.33
CA ALA A 35 -36.31 -2.70 16.48
C ALA A 35 -34.81 -2.94 16.18
N PRO A 36 -34.36 -2.79 14.93
CA PRO A 36 -32.95 -2.80 14.60
C PRO A 36 -32.25 -1.59 15.26
N ALA A 37 -30.98 -1.81 15.65
CA ALA A 37 -30.11 -0.75 16.14
C ALA A 37 -30.11 0.45 15.18
N PRO A 38 -30.07 1.70 15.68
CA PRO A 38 -30.11 2.87 14.81
C PRO A 38 -28.90 2.84 13.88
N ALA A 39 -29.16 3.07 12.58
CA ALA A 39 -28.14 3.27 11.58
C ALA A 39 -27.13 4.31 12.07
N ALA A 40 -25.84 4.00 11.96
CA ALA A 40 -24.78 4.96 12.20
C ALA A 40 -25.05 6.20 11.34
N THR A 41 -25.36 7.32 11.99
CA THR A 41 -25.55 8.59 11.30
C THR A 41 -24.22 8.98 10.66
N THR A 42 -24.16 8.96 9.33
CA THR A 42 -23.12 9.66 8.58
C THR A 42 -23.00 11.09 9.13
N PRO A 43 -21.80 11.57 9.48
CA PRO A 43 -21.61 12.97 9.83
C PRO A 43 -22.25 13.84 8.74
N PRO A 44 -22.99 14.90 9.08
CA PRO A 44 -23.48 15.82 8.05
C PRO A 44 -22.27 16.34 7.29
N ALA A 45 -22.32 16.22 5.95
CA ALA A 45 -21.42 16.97 5.08
C ALA A 45 -21.48 18.44 5.53
N PRO A 46 -20.36 19.18 5.57
CA PRO A 46 -20.37 20.58 5.98
C PRO A 46 -21.41 21.35 5.16
N THR A 47 -22.50 21.78 5.82
CA THR A 47 -23.68 22.40 5.19
C THR A 47 -23.48 23.88 4.85
N SER A 48 -22.25 24.38 4.92
CA SER A 48 -21.88 25.69 4.41
C SER A 48 -20.98 25.50 3.21
N THR A 49 -21.50 25.70 2.00
CA THR A 49 -20.68 26.09 0.86
C THR A 49 -19.98 27.39 1.27
N PRO A 50 -18.65 27.42 1.47
CA PRO A 50 -17.97 28.69 1.65
C PRO A 50 -18.20 29.49 0.38
N SER A 51 -18.85 30.65 0.50
CA SER A 51 -18.86 31.63 -0.57
C SER A 51 -17.41 32.07 -0.80
N GLY A 52 -16.80 31.55 -1.87
CA GLY A 52 -15.38 31.73 -2.21
C GLY A 52 -14.55 30.53 -1.78
N SER A 53 -14.55 29.47 -2.60
CA SER A 53 -13.54 28.43 -2.46
C SER A 53 -12.16 29.07 -2.74
N SER A 54 -11.24 28.91 -1.80
CA SER A 54 -9.85 29.33 -1.97
C SER A 54 -9.12 28.31 -2.84
N SER A 55 -8.40 28.79 -3.84
CA SER A 55 -7.66 27.91 -4.77
C SER A 55 -6.58 27.10 -4.04
N LEU A 56 -6.46 25.82 -4.41
CA LEU A 56 -5.39 24.95 -3.95
C LEU A 56 -4.03 25.57 -4.31
N PHE A 57 -3.05 25.49 -3.40
CA PHE A 57 -1.73 26.10 -3.58
C PHE A 57 -1.76 27.57 -4.00
N GLN A 58 -2.78 28.33 -3.56
CA GLN A 58 -2.95 29.75 -3.92
C GLN A 58 -3.05 29.99 -5.44
N GLY A 59 -3.54 29.01 -6.19
CA GLY A 59 -3.62 29.05 -7.66
C GLY A 59 -2.28 28.86 -8.37
N GLN A 60 -1.20 28.58 -7.63
CA GLN A 60 0.09 28.32 -8.22
C GLN A 60 0.15 26.91 -8.80
N THR A 61 0.75 26.81 -9.98
CA THR A 61 1.09 25.55 -10.63
C THR A 61 2.59 25.56 -10.90
N VAL A 62 3.29 24.55 -10.41
CA VAL A 62 4.72 24.34 -10.63
C VAL A 62 4.90 22.96 -11.24
N ARG A 63 5.71 22.89 -12.30
CA ARG A 63 6.21 21.64 -12.88
C ARG A 63 7.67 21.50 -12.49
N ALA A 64 8.03 20.35 -11.94
CA ALA A 64 9.45 20.08 -11.68
C ALA A 64 10.24 20.12 -13.00
N SER A 65 11.47 20.63 -12.94
CA SER A 65 12.38 20.69 -14.09
C SER A 65 13.04 19.34 -14.42
N GLY A 66 12.81 18.32 -13.59
CA GLY A 66 13.30 16.96 -13.81
C GLY A 66 12.39 15.94 -13.14
N LYS A 67 12.80 14.66 -13.21
CA LYS A 67 12.10 13.51 -12.64
C LYS A 67 11.59 13.75 -11.21
N VAL A 68 10.37 13.28 -10.95
CA VAL A 68 9.73 13.22 -9.63
C VAL A 68 9.11 11.83 -9.45
N ALA A 69 9.74 10.99 -8.63
CA ALA A 69 9.33 9.62 -8.42
C ALA A 69 8.20 9.51 -7.38
N PRO A 70 7.28 8.52 -7.50
CA PRO A 70 6.31 8.22 -6.45
C PRO A 70 6.99 7.85 -5.12
N VAL A 71 6.32 8.14 -4.00
CA VAL A 71 6.88 7.86 -2.68
C VAL A 71 6.83 6.36 -2.38
N ALA A 72 8.03 5.78 -2.28
CA ALA A 72 8.29 4.41 -1.91
C ALA A 72 8.35 4.18 -0.40
N GLY A 73 8.84 5.14 0.39
CA GLY A 73 9.22 4.95 1.80
C GLY A 73 10.55 4.20 1.98
N GLY A 74 11.08 4.17 3.21
CA GLY A 74 12.30 3.41 3.54
C GLY A 74 13.64 4.04 3.15
N THR A 75 13.65 5.30 2.68
CA THR A 75 14.83 5.91 2.02
C THR A 75 15.92 6.44 2.96
N LEU A 76 15.69 6.42 4.28
CA LEU A 76 16.62 6.97 5.27
C LEU A 76 17.09 5.90 6.28
N LEU A 77 18.39 5.91 6.54
CA LEU A 77 19.05 5.17 7.62
C LEU A 77 20.06 6.10 8.31
N VAL A 78 20.17 6.02 9.64
CA VAL A 78 21.33 6.55 10.37
C VAL A 78 22.13 5.37 10.90
N THR A 79 23.39 5.27 10.48
CA THR A 79 24.32 4.20 10.85
C THR A 79 24.79 4.37 12.29
N LYS A 80 25.32 3.29 12.89
CA LYS A 80 25.93 3.33 14.23
C LYS A 80 27.14 4.26 14.30
N SER A 81 27.79 4.48 13.16
CA SER A 81 28.93 5.39 13.02
C SER A 81 28.55 6.88 12.96
N GLY A 82 27.25 7.21 12.95
CA GLY A 82 26.79 8.60 12.90
C GLY A 82 26.68 9.18 11.48
N HIS A 83 26.70 8.36 10.44
CA HIS A 83 26.36 8.78 9.08
C HIS A 83 24.88 8.57 8.79
N ALA A 84 24.20 9.58 8.23
CA ALA A 84 22.89 9.43 7.62
C ALA A 84 23.03 9.11 6.13
N ILE A 85 22.38 8.03 5.69
CA ILE A 85 22.33 7.58 4.30
C ILE A 85 20.91 7.83 3.80
N ALA A 86 20.77 8.70 2.80
CA ALA A 86 19.49 9.15 2.28
C ALA A 86 19.41 8.89 0.77
N SER A 87 18.56 7.95 0.38
CA SER A 87 18.24 7.65 -1.02
C SER A 87 17.32 8.73 -1.60
N ASP A 88 17.65 9.24 -2.78
CA ASP A 88 16.85 10.27 -3.47
C ASP A 88 16.46 9.76 -4.88
N PRO A 89 15.24 9.24 -5.05
CA PRO A 89 14.78 8.71 -6.32
C PRO A 89 14.44 9.79 -7.37
N ASP A 90 14.29 11.05 -6.98
CA ASP A 90 14.03 12.16 -7.91
C ASP A 90 15.29 12.60 -8.66
N ARG A 91 16.43 12.46 -7.98
CA ARG A 91 17.76 12.83 -8.49
C ARG A 91 18.61 11.64 -8.90
N ASP A 92 18.14 10.41 -8.67
CA ASP A 92 18.90 9.18 -8.89
C ASP A 92 20.28 9.23 -8.19
N VAL A 93 20.27 9.58 -6.91
CA VAL A 93 21.47 9.64 -6.06
C VAL A 93 21.22 9.03 -4.68
N ALA A 94 22.30 8.73 -3.97
CA ALA A 94 22.28 8.55 -2.53
C ALA A 94 23.19 9.60 -1.87
N TYR A 95 22.75 10.16 -0.75
CA TYR A 95 23.55 11.07 0.05
C TYR A 95 24.14 10.35 1.25
N VAL A 96 25.42 10.59 1.53
CA VAL A 96 26.09 10.19 2.75
C VAL A 96 26.43 11.44 3.55
N ALA A 97 25.70 11.69 4.62
CA ALA A 97 25.88 12.85 5.49
C ALA A 97 26.55 12.41 6.80
N ASP A 98 27.75 12.89 7.07
CA ASP A 98 28.39 12.79 8.38
C ASP A 98 27.71 13.79 9.33
N LEU A 99 26.98 13.29 10.32
CA LEU A 99 26.17 14.13 11.20
C LEU A 99 27.02 14.94 12.20
N SER A 100 28.28 14.55 12.42
CA SER A 100 29.20 15.26 13.31
C SER A 100 29.86 16.45 12.63
N THR A 101 30.26 16.28 11.36
CA THR A 101 30.91 17.32 10.57
C THR A 101 29.95 18.10 9.68
N GLN A 102 28.70 17.63 9.55
CA GLN A 102 27.69 18.13 8.62
C GLN A 102 28.13 18.08 7.15
N LYS A 103 29.14 17.28 6.83
CA LYS A 103 29.60 17.08 5.45
C LYS A 103 28.67 16.11 4.73
N VAL A 104 28.19 16.52 3.56
CA VAL A 104 27.38 15.67 2.66
C VAL A 104 28.22 15.25 1.46
N THR A 105 28.24 13.96 1.17
CA THR A 105 28.83 13.37 -0.04
C THR A 105 27.71 12.79 -0.91
N THR A 106 27.67 13.20 -2.16
CA THR A 106 26.69 12.69 -3.14
C THR A 106 27.28 11.50 -3.88
N VAL A 107 26.54 10.39 -3.88
CA VAL A 107 26.88 9.15 -4.60
C VAL A 107 25.94 9.05 -5.80
N PRO A 108 26.43 9.28 -7.03
CA PRO A 108 25.60 9.21 -8.22
C PRO A 108 25.19 7.76 -8.53
N LEU A 109 23.94 7.56 -8.95
CA LEU A 109 23.41 6.28 -9.40
C LEU A 109 23.03 6.36 -10.88
N LEU A 110 22.55 5.25 -11.47
CA LEU A 110 22.10 5.28 -12.85
C LEU A 110 20.72 5.93 -12.95
N GLU A 111 20.48 6.56 -14.10
CA GLU A 111 19.19 7.15 -14.42
C GLU A 111 18.06 6.12 -14.26
N ASN A 112 16.98 6.51 -13.60
CA ASN A 112 15.83 5.66 -13.31
C ASN A 112 16.12 4.46 -12.38
N ASP A 113 17.21 4.48 -11.60
CA ASP A 113 17.47 3.44 -10.61
C ASP A 113 16.38 3.38 -9.53
N GLU A 114 15.77 4.52 -9.19
CA GLU A 114 14.84 4.68 -8.07
C GLU A 114 15.40 4.07 -6.78
N PRO A 115 16.50 4.66 -6.24
CA PRO A 115 17.05 4.25 -4.96
C PRO A 115 15.99 4.34 -3.86
N GLY A 116 15.84 3.23 -3.13
CA GLY A 116 14.83 3.08 -2.08
C GLY A 116 15.45 2.70 -0.75
N ARG A 117 14.95 1.58 -0.21
CA ARG A 117 15.32 1.01 1.08
C ARG A 117 16.82 0.92 1.32
N VAL A 118 17.25 1.38 2.49
CA VAL A 118 18.65 1.36 2.94
C VAL A 118 18.83 0.50 4.18
N VAL A 119 19.88 -0.32 4.22
CA VAL A 119 20.30 -1.07 5.42
C VAL A 119 21.80 -0.91 5.70
N GLU A 120 22.17 -0.97 6.97
CA GLU A 120 23.58 -0.94 7.38
C GLU A 120 24.25 -2.27 7.03
N GLY A 121 25.42 -2.21 6.40
CA GLY A 121 26.24 -3.36 6.05
C GLY A 121 27.42 -3.55 7.02
N PRO A 122 28.43 -4.36 6.64
CA PRO A 122 29.67 -4.45 7.41
C PRO A 122 30.40 -3.10 7.42
N ALA A 123 31.18 -2.86 8.48
CA ALA A 123 31.84 -1.60 8.83
C ALA A 123 32.12 -0.65 7.65
N GLY A 124 31.40 0.48 7.61
CA GLY A 124 31.55 1.52 6.59
C GLY A 124 30.81 1.26 5.28
N THR A 125 29.93 0.25 5.23
CA THR A 125 29.09 -0.03 4.05
C THR A 125 27.61 0.20 4.36
N ALA A 126 26.86 0.76 3.41
CA ALA A 126 25.41 0.75 3.39
C ALA A 126 24.91 0.08 2.10
N PHE A 127 23.83 -0.68 2.17
CA PHE A 127 23.20 -1.30 0.99
C PHE A 127 21.88 -0.60 0.68
N ILE A 128 21.66 -0.28 -0.60
CA ILE A 128 20.48 0.44 -1.10
C ILE A 128 19.83 -0.40 -2.20
N VAL A 129 18.50 -0.57 -2.20
CA VAL A 129 17.82 -1.12 -3.39
C VAL A 129 17.72 -0.06 -4.49
N ALA A 130 18.13 -0.40 -5.70
CA ALA A 130 17.77 0.32 -6.91
C ALA A 130 16.55 -0.38 -7.51
N ARG A 131 15.36 0.10 -7.14
CA ARG A 131 14.09 -0.61 -7.37
C ARG A 131 13.79 -0.86 -8.85
N ARG A 132 14.07 0.12 -9.71
CA ARG A 132 13.90 -0.03 -11.16
C ARG A 132 15.22 -0.30 -11.88
N GLY A 133 16.34 -0.07 -11.19
CA GLY A 133 17.67 -0.46 -11.64
C GLY A 133 17.98 -1.97 -11.56
N GLY A 134 17.09 -2.74 -10.92
CA GLY A 134 17.19 -4.19 -10.79
C GLY A 134 18.39 -4.69 -9.97
N ALA A 135 18.86 -3.88 -9.02
CA ALA A 135 20.13 -4.11 -8.34
C ALA A 135 20.09 -3.67 -6.86
N VAL A 136 21.09 -4.15 -6.11
CA VAL A 136 21.50 -3.56 -4.84
C VAL A 136 22.77 -2.73 -5.07
N ILE A 137 22.82 -1.54 -4.48
CA ILE A 137 23.97 -0.65 -4.49
C ILE A 137 24.66 -0.74 -3.13
N ALA A 138 25.90 -1.21 -3.11
CA ALA A 138 26.76 -1.23 -1.93
C ALA A 138 27.59 0.06 -1.91
N VAL A 139 27.26 0.97 -0.99
CA VAL A 139 27.91 2.27 -0.80
C VAL A 139 28.96 2.18 0.28
N ASP A 140 30.20 2.55 -0.04
CA ASP A 140 31.23 2.86 0.95
C ASP A 140 30.94 4.25 1.53
N THR A 141 30.57 4.31 2.80
CA THR A 141 30.14 5.54 3.46
C THR A 141 31.29 6.50 3.75
N ALA A 142 32.53 6.02 3.79
CA ALA A 142 33.71 6.87 4.01
C ALA A 142 34.23 7.46 2.68
N ALA A 143 34.31 6.63 1.65
CA ALA A 143 34.82 7.01 0.34
C ALA A 143 33.76 7.67 -0.56
N GLY A 144 32.47 7.45 -0.29
CA GLY A 144 31.38 7.90 -1.16
C GLY A 144 31.36 7.19 -2.51
N THR A 145 31.84 5.94 -2.55
CA THR A 145 31.87 5.12 -3.77
C THR A 145 30.80 4.04 -3.71
N ALA A 146 30.36 3.53 -4.87
CA ALA A 146 29.30 2.54 -4.95
C ALA A 146 29.68 1.36 -5.85
N ARG A 147 29.21 0.17 -5.48
CA ARG A 147 29.28 -1.05 -6.29
C ARG A 147 27.87 -1.56 -6.53
N ARG A 148 27.61 -2.08 -7.73
CA ARG A 148 26.28 -2.53 -8.17
C ARG A 148 26.22 -4.05 -8.21
N PHE A 149 25.21 -4.62 -7.58
CA PHE A 149 24.92 -6.06 -7.53
C PHE A 149 23.57 -6.33 -8.19
N PRO A 150 23.51 -6.79 -9.46
CA PRO A 150 22.25 -7.16 -10.10
C PRO A 150 21.57 -8.33 -9.38
N VAL A 151 20.24 -8.29 -9.23
CA VAL A 151 19.49 -9.32 -8.48
C VAL A 151 18.25 -9.84 -9.22
N CYS A 152 17.33 -8.93 -9.51
CA CYS A 152 15.99 -9.17 -10.05
C CYS A 152 15.44 -7.86 -10.64
N SER A 153 14.34 -7.89 -11.38
CA SER A 153 13.79 -6.74 -12.09
C SER A 153 13.26 -5.64 -11.17
N ALA A 154 12.80 -6.00 -9.97
CA ALA A 154 12.21 -5.07 -9.01
C ALA A 154 12.54 -5.41 -7.53
N PRO A 155 13.79 -5.21 -7.05
CA PRO A 155 14.14 -5.39 -5.65
C PRO A 155 13.44 -4.34 -4.77
N ARG A 156 12.91 -4.74 -3.61
CA ARG A 156 12.14 -3.88 -2.69
C ARG A 156 12.65 -3.90 -1.25
N GLY A 157 12.94 -5.09 -0.72
CA GLY A 157 13.34 -5.30 0.68
C GLY A 157 14.81 -5.71 0.81
N LEU A 158 15.46 -5.33 1.90
CA LEU A 158 16.83 -5.72 2.24
C LEU A 158 16.97 -6.07 3.71
N ALA A 159 17.79 -7.08 4.00
CA ALA A 159 18.29 -7.38 5.33
C ALA A 159 19.74 -7.88 5.24
N TYR A 160 20.63 -7.26 6.00
CA TYR A 160 22.02 -7.71 6.13
C TYR A 160 22.19 -8.57 7.39
N ASP A 161 22.69 -9.78 7.19
CA ASP A 161 22.98 -10.76 8.22
C ASP A 161 24.49 -10.82 8.47
N ALA A 162 24.91 -10.26 9.60
CA ALA A 162 26.31 -10.15 9.98
C ALA A 162 26.92 -11.49 10.38
N ASP A 163 26.13 -12.43 10.90
CA ASP A 163 26.61 -13.74 11.37
C ASP A 163 27.05 -14.61 10.19
N PHE A 164 26.34 -14.48 9.06
CA PHE A 164 26.64 -15.22 7.84
C PHE A 164 27.28 -14.38 6.72
N ALA A 165 27.49 -13.07 6.96
CA ALA A 165 27.93 -12.11 5.94
C ALA A 165 27.08 -12.15 4.65
N LYS A 166 25.76 -12.29 4.83
CA LYS A 166 24.79 -12.43 3.73
C LYS A 166 23.87 -11.23 3.64
N LEU A 167 23.44 -10.92 2.42
CA LEU A 167 22.37 -9.98 2.15
C LEU A 167 21.16 -10.73 1.61
N TYR A 168 20.01 -10.57 2.25
CA TYR A 168 18.73 -11.06 1.76
C TYR A 168 18.03 -9.93 1.01
N VAL A 169 17.49 -10.24 -0.17
CA VAL A 169 16.81 -9.28 -1.04
C VAL A 169 15.42 -9.81 -1.39
N ALA A 170 14.39 -9.07 -1.02
CA ALA A 170 13.00 -9.37 -1.38
C ALA A 170 12.64 -8.66 -2.69
N CYS A 171 12.25 -9.42 -3.71
CA CYS A 171 11.86 -8.91 -5.02
C CYS A 171 10.34 -8.95 -5.21
N ARG A 172 9.79 -7.96 -5.91
CA ARG A 172 8.35 -7.88 -6.21
C ARG A 172 7.82 -9.14 -6.93
N SER A 173 8.68 -9.88 -7.63
CA SER A 173 8.35 -11.12 -8.33
C SER A 173 8.08 -12.34 -7.42
N GLY A 174 8.30 -12.24 -6.11
CA GLY A 174 8.25 -13.39 -5.21
C GLY A 174 9.62 -14.02 -4.97
N LEU A 175 10.66 -13.58 -5.68
CA LEU A 175 12.01 -14.03 -5.45
C LEU A 175 12.58 -13.45 -4.15
N LEU A 176 12.99 -14.32 -3.23
CA LEU A 176 13.87 -14.01 -2.10
C LEU A 176 15.28 -14.48 -2.47
N ALA A 177 16.18 -13.54 -2.72
CA ALA A 177 17.56 -13.82 -3.12
C ALA A 177 18.53 -13.70 -1.94
N GLU A 178 19.54 -14.57 -1.92
CA GLU A 178 20.68 -14.50 -1.00
C GLU A 178 21.93 -14.08 -1.75
N LEU A 179 22.58 -13.02 -1.29
CA LEU A 179 23.84 -12.53 -1.85
C LEU A 179 24.96 -12.64 -0.83
N ASN A 180 26.17 -12.94 -1.29
CA ASN A 180 27.37 -12.65 -0.53
C ASN A 180 27.51 -11.12 -0.40
N ALA A 181 27.56 -10.60 0.82
CA ALA A 181 27.52 -9.16 1.06
C ALA A 181 28.78 -8.42 0.55
N GLN A 182 29.90 -9.12 0.41
CA GLN A 182 31.15 -8.54 -0.08
C GLN A 182 31.23 -8.55 -1.60
N THR A 183 30.90 -9.65 -2.26
CA THR A 183 31.06 -9.82 -3.72
C THR A 183 29.82 -9.46 -4.51
N GLY A 184 28.64 -9.52 -3.89
CA GLY A 184 27.35 -9.39 -4.57
C GLY A 184 26.91 -10.65 -5.32
N GLU A 185 27.65 -11.75 -5.21
CA GLU A 185 27.31 -13.02 -5.85
C GLU A 185 26.01 -13.58 -5.27
N VAL A 186 25.05 -13.89 -6.14
CA VAL A 186 23.80 -14.56 -5.74
C VAL A 186 24.09 -16.02 -5.44
N THR A 187 24.00 -16.38 -4.16
CA THR A 187 24.30 -17.72 -3.64
C THR A 187 23.08 -18.64 -3.55
N ALA A 188 21.87 -18.07 -3.45
CA ALA A 188 20.62 -18.82 -3.47
C ALA A 188 19.45 -17.97 -3.97
N ARG A 189 18.41 -18.66 -4.44
CA ARG A 189 17.15 -18.08 -4.92
C ARG A 189 16.00 -18.93 -4.40
N HIS A 190 15.08 -18.31 -3.66
CA HIS A 190 13.89 -18.96 -3.12
C HIS A 190 12.65 -18.31 -3.72
N GLN A 191 11.77 -19.10 -4.33
CA GLN A 191 10.54 -18.59 -4.90
C GLN A 191 9.41 -18.66 -3.86
N LEU A 192 8.92 -17.49 -3.46
CA LEU A 192 7.73 -17.29 -2.65
C LEU A 192 6.58 -16.77 -3.53
N GLU A 193 5.43 -16.51 -2.92
CA GLU A 193 4.36 -15.78 -3.58
C GLU A 193 4.82 -14.37 -4.00
N PRO A 194 4.34 -13.85 -5.15
CA PRO A 194 4.68 -12.52 -5.60
C PRO A 194 4.32 -11.41 -4.61
N ASP A 195 4.83 -10.23 -4.92
CA ASP A 195 4.59 -8.96 -4.24
C ASP A 195 5.34 -8.78 -2.92
N LEU A 196 6.55 -9.34 -2.81
CA LEU A 196 7.38 -9.17 -1.62
C LEU A 196 7.82 -7.73 -1.42
N ARG A 197 7.94 -7.32 -0.16
CA ARG A 197 8.13 -5.92 0.24
C ARG A 197 9.31 -5.70 1.19
N ASP A 198 9.23 -6.20 2.41
CA ASP A 198 10.31 -6.16 3.41
C ASP A 198 10.88 -7.57 3.62
N VAL A 199 12.14 -7.63 4.03
CA VAL A 199 12.75 -8.81 4.64
C VAL A 199 13.45 -8.35 5.91
N LEU A 200 13.29 -9.09 7.00
CA LEU A 200 13.83 -8.81 8.32
C LEU A 200 14.47 -10.08 8.89
N LEU A 201 15.48 -9.91 9.74
CA LEU A 201 16.07 -11.02 10.49
C LEU A 201 15.34 -11.19 11.82
N LEU A 202 15.00 -12.43 12.17
CA LEU A 202 14.37 -12.77 13.45
C LEU A 202 14.95 -14.09 13.98
N GLY A 203 16.05 -13.99 14.73
CA GLY A 203 16.77 -15.17 15.21
C GLY A 203 17.28 -16.02 14.05
N GLU A 204 16.86 -17.29 14.00
CA GLU A 204 17.23 -18.23 12.94
C GLU A 204 16.34 -18.15 11.69
N ASP A 205 15.21 -17.45 11.77
CA ASP A 205 14.25 -17.30 10.68
C ASP A 205 14.31 -15.89 10.07
N LEU A 206 13.69 -15.76 8.90
CA LEU A 206 13.43 -14.50 8.24
C LEU A 206 11.95 -14.13 8.40
N VAL A 207 11.66 -12.84 8.43
CA VAL A 207 10.30 -12.33 8.26
C VAL A 207 10.23 -11.59 6.94
N VAL A 208 9.28 -11.96 6.08
CA VAL A 208 9.06 -11.33 4.78
C VAL A 208 7.64 -10.79 4.73
N THR A 209 7.45 -9.56 4.25
CA THR A 209 6.12 -8.97 4.08
C THR A 209 5.72 -8.90 2.61
N ARG A 210 4.41 -8.86 2.35
CA ARG A 210 3.84 -8.60 1.02
C ARG A 210 3.16 -7.24 1.00
N PHE A 211 3.29 -6.54 -0.12
CA PHE A 211 2.82 -5.16 -0.26
C PHE A 211 1.28 -5.10 -0.22
N LYS A 212 0.57 -5.61 -1.22
CA LYS A 212 -0.89 -5.47 -1.45
C LYS A 212 -1.79 -6.36 -0.57
N SER A 213 -1.26 -6.92 0.50
CA SER A 213 -2.04 -7.73 1.46
C SER A 213 -1.64 -7.50 2.91
N ALA A 214 -0.60 -6.67 3.13
CA ALA A 214 0.09 -6.54 4.40
C ALA A 214 0.51 -7.87 5.05
N GLU A 215 0.49 -8.99 4.31
CA GLU A 215 0.75 -10.32 4.83
C GLU A 215 2.20 -10.42 5.32
N MET A 216 2.36 -10.93 6.52
CA MET A 216 3.63 -11.31 7.10
C MET A 216 3.82 -12.81 6.97
N MET A 217 5.01 -13.22 6.52
CA MET A 217 5.44 -14.61 6.45
C MET A 217 6.70 -14.78 7.28
N VAL A 218 6.73 -15.81 8.14
CA VAL A 218 8.00 -16.29 8.70
C VAL A 218 8.52 -17.38 7.78
N VAL A 219 9.75 -17.21 7.33
CA VAL A 219 10.40 -18.03 6.31
C VAL A 219 11.69 -18.58 6.90
N ALA A 220 11.86 -19.90 6.86
CA ALA A 220 13.14 -20.51 7.21
C ALA A 220 14.22 -20.09 6.21
N ARG A 221 15.49 -20.17 6.59
CA ARG A 221 16.62 -19.79 5.72
C ARG A 221 16.73 -20.60 4.43
N ASP A 222 16.09 -21.77 4.36
CA ASP A 222 15.97 -22.58 3.14
C ASP A 222 14.83 -22.16 2.21
N GLY A 223 14.14 -21.06 2.53
CA GLY A 223 13.03 -20.52 1.75
C GLY A 223 11.66 -21.09 2.11
N LYS A 224 11.56 -22.06 3.04
CA LYS A 224 10.27 -22.65 3.42
C LYS A 224 9.45 -21.68 4.27
N VAL A 225 8.23 -21.39 3.84
CA VAL A 225 7.29 -20.61 4.68
C VAL A 225 6.77 -21.47 5.83
N LEU A 226 6.98 -20.99 7.06
CA LEU A 226 6.64 -21.71 8.29
C LEU A 226 5.26 -21.30 8.81
N ARG A 227 4.96 -20.00 8.78
CA ARG A 227 3.71 -19.41 9.27
C ARG A 227 3.45 -18.10 8.55
N ARG A 228 2.19 -17.71 8.46
CA ARG A 228 1.79 -16.47 7.80
C ARG A 228 0.47 -15.94 8.34
N SER A 229 0.33 -14.63 8.40
CA SER A 229 -0.94 -13.94 8.62
C SER A 229 -0.80 -12.50 8.15
N ALA A 230 -1.88 -11.91 7.65
CA ALA A 230 -2.01 -10.46 7.64
C ALA A 230 -2.27 -9.96 9.07
N PRO A 231 -2.06 -8.65 9.35
CA PRO A 231 -2.68 -8.00 10.49
C PRO A 231 -4.13 -8.45 10.66
N ASN A 232 -4.58 -8.56 11.89
CA ASN A 232 -5.98 -8.83 12.19
C ASN A 232 -6.41 -7.80 13.23
N PRO A 233 -6.87 -6.62 12.79
CA PRO A 233 -7.34 -5.60 13.71
C PRO A 233 -8.58 -6.15 14.43
N GLN A 234 -8.60 -6.14 15.76
CA GLN A 234 -9.79 -6.52 16.55
C GLN A 234 -10.91 -5.45 16.48
N GLY A 235 -10.99 -4.68 15.40
CA GLY A 235 -11.86 -3.50 15.26
C GLY A 235 -12.63 -3.46 13.94
N SER A 236 -13.60 -2.55 13.87
CA SER A 236 -14.41 -2.29 12.68
C SER A 236 -14.24 -0.82 12.24
N LEU A 237 -14.00 -0.54 10.96
CA LEU A 237 -14.11 0.82 10.42
C LEU A 237 -15.55 1.07 9.99
N ARG A 238 -16.17 2.13 10.52
CA ARG A 238 -17.58 2.48 10.25
C ARG A 238 -18.58 1.35 10.53
N GLY A 239 -18.27 0.44 11.46
CA GLY A 239 -19.10 -0.73 11.79
C GLY A 239 -19.03 -1.88 10.77
N ALA A 240 -18.12 -1.80 9.80
CA ALA A 240 -17.83 -2.86 8.84
C ALA A 240 -16.48 -3.54 9.12
N SER A 241 -16.30 -4.74 8.57
CA SER A 241 -14.99 -5.39 8.54
C SER A 241 -14.01 -4.57 7.72
N VAL A 242 -12.73 -4.78 8.03
CA VAL A 242 -11.64 -4.19 7.29
C VAL A 242 -10.68 -5.27 6.84
N THR A 243 -10.07 -4.99 5.70
CA THR A 243 -8.99 -5.79 5.15
C THR A 243 -7.71 -4.97 5.27
N PRO A 244 -6.67 -5.46 5.99
CA PRO A 244 -5.36 -4.84 5.95
C PRO A 244 -4.77 -4.96 4.56
N THR A 245 -4.58 -3.82 3.92
CA THR A 245 -4.02 -3.68 2.58
C THR A 245 -2.71 -2.92 2.69
N VAL A 246 -1.84 -3.03 1.68
CA VAL A 246 -0.65 -2.16 1.54
C VAL A 246 0.25 -2.10 2.80
N ALA A 247 1.23 -2.99 2.95
CA ALA A 247 2.32 -2.79 3.92
C ALA A 247 3.38 -1.84 3.34
N PHE A 248 3.49 -0.62 3.85
CA PHE A 248 4.53 0.31 3.42
C PHE A 248 5.90 -0.09 3.97
N ARG A 249 5.96 -0.43 5.25
CA ARG A 249 7.21 -0.77 5.95
C ARG A 249 6.95 -1.66 7.16
N ALA A 250 7.82 -2.64 7.36
CA ALA A 250 7.92 -3.43 8.57
C ALA A 250 9.30 -3.28 9.24
N LEU A 251 9.33 -3.28 10.57
CA LEU A 251 10.56 -3.25 11.37
C LEU A 251 10.45 -4.20 12.56
N ALA A 252 11.54 -4.90 12.87
CA ALA A 252 11.64 -5.69 14.10
C ALA A 252 11.70 -4.76 15.32
N LEU A 253 10.96 -5.11 16.36
CA LEU A 253 11.02 -4.48 17.67
C LEU A 253 12.01 -5.24 18.57
N PRO A 254 12.86 -4.56 19.37
CA PRO A 254 13.78 -5.24 20.28
C PRO A 254 13.11 -6.16 21.31
N SER A 255 11.82 -5.95 21.58
CA SER A 255 11.00 -6.81 22.45
C SER A 255 10.56 -8.15 21.82
N GLY A 256 10.90 -8.42 20.56
CA GLY A 256 10.59 -9.69 19.88
C GLY A 256 9.32 -9.71 19.02
N GLY A 257 8.81 -8.54 18.65
CA GLY A 257 7.68 -8.39 17.70
C GLY A 257 8.10 -7.73 16.38
N VAL A 258 7.17 -7.58 15.45
CA VAL A 258 7.36 -6.81 14.21
C VAL A 258 6.27 -5.75 14.13
N LEU A 259 6.68 -4.49 14.01
CA LEU A 259 5.81 -3.36 13.74
C LEU A 259 5.63 -3.22 12.23
N VAL A 260 4.39 -3.20 11.79
CA VAL A 260 4.00 -3.01 10.38
C VAL A 260 3.21 -1.70 10.28
N GLY A 261 3.70 -0.78 9.46
CA GLY A 261 2.93 0.37 9.00
C GLY A 261 2.19 -0.01 7.72
N HIS A 262 0.86 -0.06 7.77
CA HIS A 262 0.01 -0.49 6.66
C HIS A 262 -1.25 0.37 6.51
N VAL A 263 -2.10 0.01 5.56
CA VAL A 263 -3.44 0.57 5.38
C VAL A 263 -4.47 -0.47 5.87
N ASP A 264 -5.56 -0.02 6.48
CA ASP A 264 -6.77 -0.81 6.65
C ASP A 264 -7.83 -0.28 5.69
N SER A 265 -8.19 -1.08 4.70
CA SER A 265 -9.23 -0.76 3.72
C SER A 265 -10.59 -1.26 4.18
N SER A 266 -11.61 -0.42 4.04
CA SER A 266 -12.99 -0.75 4.36
C SER A 266 -13.56 -1.80 3.40
N ASP A 267 -14.27 -2.79 3.94
CA ASP A 267 -15.10 -3.72 3.17
C ASP A 267 -16.58 -3.26 3.10
N ALA A 268 -16.91 -2.13 3.74
CA ALA A 268 -18.25 -1.56 3.68
C ALA A 268 -18.66 -1.19 2.25
N THR A 269 -19.94 -1.32 1.95
CA THR A 269 -20.51 -0.72 0.73
C THR A 269 -20.40 0.80 0.78
N LEU A 270 -19.62 1.36 -0.13
CA LEU A 270 -19.34 2.77 -0.25
C LEU A 270 -20.49 3.51 -0.95
N PRO A 271 -20.93 4.66 -0.40
CA PRO A 271 -21.88 5.52 -1.10
C PRO A 271 -21.20 6.23 -2.28
N SER A 272 -21.99 6.79 -3.20
CA SER A 272 -21.51 7.56 -4.35
C SER A 272 -21.50 9.09 -4.12
N GLY A 273 -21.83 9.52 -2.90
CA GLY A 273 -21.98 10.93 -2.53
C GLY A 273 -20.66 11.67 -2.27
N ALA A 274 -20.77 12.99 -2.07
CA ALA A 274 -19.65 13.79 -1.61
C ALA A 274 -19.16 13.29 -0.23
N GLY A 275 -17.84 13.14 -0.08
CA GLY A 275 -17.23 12.62 1.15
C GLY A 275 -17.46 11.14 1.39
N ALA A 276 -17.82 10.37 0.34
CA ALA A 276 -17.92 8.93 0.43
C ALA A 276 -16.65 8.27 1.02
N TYR A 277 -15.47 8.84 0.78
CA TYR A 277 -14.17 8.32 1.20
C TYR A 277 -13.63 8.99 2.47
N TYR A 278 -14.29 10.04 2.95
CA TYR A 278 -13.83 10.92 4.02
C TYR A 278 -13.84 10.24 5.41
N GLY A 279 -12.79 10.39 6.22
CA GLY A 279 -12.76 9.94 7.62
C GLY A 279 -13.06 11.05 8.64
N ALA A 280 -13.57 10.67 9.81
CA ALA A 280 -13.64 11.58 10.96
C ALA A 280 -12.22 11.91 11.47
N SER A 281 -12.12 12.82 12.45
CA SER A 281 -10.83 13.26 13.00
C SER A 281 -9.98 12.12 13.64
N CYS A 282 -10.61 10.99 13.96
CA CYS A 282 -9.97 9.79 14.54
C CYS A 282 -9.73 8.66 13.53
N GLY A 283 -9.81 8.93 12.23
CA GLY A 283 -9.91 7.88 11.21
C GLY A 283 -11.36 7.60 10.83
N GLY A 284 -11.62 6.44 10.25
CA GLY A 284 -12.88 6.11 9.59
C GLY A 284 -12.94 6.59 8.14
N SER A 285 -11.80 6.89 7.53
CA SER A 285 -11.73 6.99 6.08
C SER A 285 -11.90 5.58 5.48
N VAL A 286 -12.05 5.50 4.17
CA VAL A 286 -12.16 4.17 3.53
C VAL A 286 -10.83 3.42 3.48
N ALA A 287 -9.70 4.10 3.71
CA ALA A 287 -8.35 3.54 3.74
C ALA A 287 -7.53 4.27 4.82
N ASP A 288 -7.58 3.77 6.06
CA ASP A 288 -6.89 4.38 7.19
C ASP A 288 -5.45 3.88 7.31
N LEU A 289 -4.52 4.77 7.62
CA LEU A 289 -3.18 4.36 8.04
C LEU A 289 -3.24 3.67 9.40
N THR A 290 -2.58 2.53 9.53
CA THR A 290 -2.55 1.74 10.76
C THR A 290 -1.12 1.29 11.09
N ALA A 291 -0.80 1.32 12.38
CA ALA A 291 0.40 0.71 12.94
C ALA A 291 0.00 -0.55 13.71
N THR A 292 0.46 -1.72 13.26
CA THR A 292 0.16 -3.01 13.89
C THR A 292 1.43 -3.71 14.36
N VAL A 293 1.43 -4.16 15.61
CA VAL A 293 2.45 -5.06 16.14
C VAL A 293 1.98 -6.50 15.99
N MET A 294 2.77 -7.31 15.29
CA MET A 294 2.56 -8.74 15.18
C MET A 294 3.65 -9.49 15.94
N ASN A 295 3.30 -10.62 16.53
CA ASN A 295 4.24 -11.52 17.18
C ASN A 295 4.56 -12.70 16.25
N PRO A 296 5.69 -12.66 15.53
CA PRO A 296 6.12 -13.77 14.68
C PRO A 296 6.60 -14.98 15.49
N ALA A 297 6.89 -14.86 16.80
CA ALA A 297 7.34 -15.98 17.60
C ALA A 297 6.23 -17.04 17.73
N GLY A 298 6.63 -18.31 17.65
CA GLY A 298 5.71 -19.43 17.77
C GLY A 298 6.41 -20.77 17.77
N THR A 299 5.67 -21.82 18.11
CA THR A 299 6.17 -23.20 18.01
C THR A 299 6.10 -23.70 16.57
N SER A 300 6.81 -24.79 16.26
CA SER A 300 6.78 -25.42 14.92
C SER A 300 5.40 -25.92 14.49
N SER A 301 4.46 -26.08 15.42
CA SER A 301 3.07 -26.48 15.14
C SER A 301 2.14 -25.30 14.82
N GLN A 302 2.56 -24.05 15.06
CA GLN A 302 1.75 -22.87 14.80
C GLN A 302 1.94 -22.40 13.36
N THR A 303 0.84 -22.28 12.61
CA THR A 303 0.83 -21.82 11.22
C THR A 303 0.42 -20.35 11.06
N THR A 304 -0.07 -19.72 12.13
CA THR A 304 -0.57 -18.33 12.16
C THR A 304 0.34 -17.44 13.01
N ILE A 305 0.30 -16.14 12.74
CA ILE A 305 1.02 -15.08 13.46
C ILE A 305 0.00 -14.27 14.26
N ALA A 306 0.27 -13.99 15.52
CA ALA A 306 -0.66 -13.26 16.37
C ALA A 306 -0.54 -11.74 16.20
N THR A 307 -1.66 -11.04 16.05
CA THR A 307 -1.70 -9.59 16.25
C THR A 307 -1.64 -9.29 17.74
N VAL A 308 -0.68 -8.48 18.17
CA VAL A 308 -0.52 -8.06 19.57
C VAL A 308 -1.29 -6.78 19.83
N ALA A 309 -1.12 -5.79 18.97
CA ALA A 309 -1.73 -4.48 19.08
C ALA A 309 -1.90 -3.88 17.69
N SER A 310 -2.96 -3.10 17.50
CA SER A 310 -3.22 -2.39 16.26
C SER A 310 -3.81 -1.03 16.59
N SER A 311 -3.30 0.02 15.96
CA SER A 311 -3.72 1.40 16.23
C SER A 311 -3.80 2.20 14.93
N PRO A 312 -4.99 2.70 14.54
CA PRO A 312 -5.12 3.61 13.42
C PRO A 312 -4.46 4.96 13.74
N ILE A 313 -3.95 5.62 12.71
CA ILE A 313 -3.34 6.94 12.78
C ILE A 313 -4.37 7.95 12.27
N GLY A 314 -5.04 8.63 13.21
CA GLY A 314 -6.10 9.57 12.90
C GLY A 314 -5.64 10.77 12.06
N ASN A 315 -6.52 11.21 11.14
CA ASN A 315 -6.32 12.37 10.27
C ASN A 315 -4.97 12.40 9.52
N ALA A 316 -4.51 11.23 9.10
CA ALA A 316 -3.26 11.03 8.38
C ALA A 316 -3.49 10.20 7.12
N SER A 317 -2.79 10.54 6.03
CA SER A 317 -2.79 9.75 4.81
C SER A 317 -1.37 9.34 4.41
N GLY A 318 -1.29 8.22 3.70
CA GLY A 318 -0.02 7.58 3.35
C GLY A 318 0.75 8.25 2.22
N PRO A 319 1.92 7.69 1.86
CA PRO A 319 2.56 6.53 2.49
C PRO A 319 2.96 6.72 3.95
N LEU A 320 3.12 5.61 4.68
CA LEU A 320 3.57 5.60 6.08
C LEU A 320 4.99 5.06 6.18
N ASP A 321 5.92 5.88 6.63
CA ASP A 321 7.26 5.44 7.01
C ASP A 321 7.37 5.29 8.53
N ILE A 322 8.20 4.36 9.00
CA ILE A 322 8.36 4.06 10.43
C ILE A 322 9.83 3.93 10.80
N ALA A 323 10.17 4.29 12.03
CA ALA A 323 11.49 4.06 12.62
C ALA A 323 11.39 3.68 14.09
N VAL A 324 12.38 2.94 14.58
CA VAL A 324 12.53 2.53 15.98
C VAL A 324 13.93 2.95 16.44
N SER A 325 14.04 3.55 17.62
CA SER A 325 15.34 3.96 18.17
C SER A 325 16.20 2.74 18.51
N ALA A 326 17.52 2.92 18.55
CA ALA A 326 18.47 1.83 18.78
C ALA A 326 18.28 1.14 20.14
N ASP A 327 17.82 1.86 21.16
CA ASP A 327 17.45 1.32 22.48
C ASP A 327 16.08 0.63 22.49
N GLY A 328 15.34 0.68 21.39
CA GLY A 328 14.01 0.12 21.26
C GLY A 328 12.92 0.84 22.04
N MET A 329 13.17 2.03 22.58
CA MET A 329 12.21 2.71 23.46
C MET A 329 11.30 3.69 22.73
N ARG A 330 11.74 4.28 21.61
CA ARG A 330 10.98 5.27 20.82
C ARG A 330 10.62 4.72 19.46
N VAL A 331 9.41 5.05 19.02
CA VAL A 331 8.88 4.78 17.68
C VAL A 331 8.51 6.11 17.04
N ALA A 332 8.85 6.26 15.77
CA ALA A 332 8.46 7.37 14.92
C ALA A 332 7.60 6.83 13.76
N LEU A 333 6.48 7.49 13.49
CA LEU A 333 5.54 7.20 12.41
C LEU A 333 5.39 8.46 11.57
N LEU A 334 5.77 8.42 10.30
CA LEU A 334 5.74 9.56 9.37
C LEU A 334 4.65 9.35 8.31
N ALA A 335 3.58 10.13 8.38
CA ALA A 335 2.50 10.14 7.40
C ALA A 335 2.77 11.20 6.32
N VAL A 336 3.23 10.76 5.16
CA VAL A 336 3.72 11.64 4.09
C VAL A 336 2.62 12.56 3.55
N GLY A 337 1.39 12.07 3.43
CA GLY A 337 0.29 12.86 2.85
C GLY A 337 -0.12 14.09 3.67
N ASN A 338 0.35 14.18 4.92
CA ASN A 338 0.16 15.35 5.78
C ASN A 338 1.23 16.44 5.57
N ALA A 339 2.15 16.29 4.62
CA ALA A 339 3.17 17.30 4.31
C ALA A 339 2.59 18.55 3.62
N TRP A 340 1.47 18.42 2.91
CA TRP A 340 0.85 19.51 2.18
C TRP A 340 -0.38 20.04 2.90
N ASN A 341 -0.54 21.37 2.88
CA ASN A 341 -1.62 22.05 3.56
C ASN A 341 -2.76 22.35 2.61
N LEU A 342 -3.99 22.24 3.13
CA LEU A 342 -5.16 22.77 2.45
C LEU A 342 -5.17 24.30 2.51
N PRO A 343 -5.96 24.97 1.65
CA PRO A 343 -6.05 26.43 1.62
C PRO A 343 -6.47 27.11 2.93
N ASN A 344 -7.09 26.36 3.86
CA ASN A 344 -7.40 26.85 5.20
C ASN A 344 -6.15 27.15 6.06
N GLY A 345 -4.95 26.85 5.56
CA GLY A 345 -3.67 27.16 6.20
C GLY A 345 -3.36 26.27 7.41
N ALA A 346 -4.20 25.28 7.71
CA ALA A 346 -4.00 24.41 8.85
C ALA A 346 -2.83 23.46 8.61
N THR A 347 -1.73 23.71 9.32
CA THR A 347 -0.58 22.79 9.32
C THR A 347 -0.95 21.51 10.05
N ARG A 348 -0.71 20.36 9.42
CA ARG A 348 -0.96 19.06 10.04
C ARG A 348 0.31 18.49 10.64
N ALA A 349 0.15 17.74 11.72
CA ALA A 349 1.22 16.85 12.16
C ALA A 349 1.40 15.75 11.12
N ASN A 350 2.64 15.52 10.72
CA ASN A 350 3.03 14.46 9.81
C ASN A 350 3.98 13.46 10.46
N LEU A 351 4.58 13.80 11.62
CA LEU A 351 5.40 12.90 12.43
C LEU A 351 4.73 12.66 13.78
N PHE A 352 4.52 11.40 14.13
CA PHE A 352 3.98 10.95 15.41
C PHE A 352 5.05 10.14 16.13
N LEU A 353 5.36 10.55 17.37
CA LEU A 353 6.32 9.90 18.24
C LEU A 353 5.57 9.19 19.36
N ALA A 354 5.96 7.96 19.67
CA ALA A 354 5.41 7.18 20.76
C ALA A 354 6.50 6.33 21.42
N SER A 355 6.24 5.83 22.62
CA SER A 355 7.07 4.76 23.19
C SER A 355 6.73 3.41 22.55
N SER A 356 7.71 2.51 22.50
CA SER A 356 7.45 1.13 22.06
C SER A 356 6.41 0.44 22.95
N ALA A 357 6.38 0.75 24.25
CA ALA A 357 5.37 0.23 25.17
C ALA A 357 3.95 0.63 24.73
N GLU A 358 3.71 1.91 24.41
CA GLU A 358 2.42 2.40 23.91
C GLU A 358 2.00 1.70 22.61
N VAL A 359 2.93 1.54 21.66
CA VAL A 359 2.64 0.86 20.38
C VAL A 359 2.29 -0.62 20.64
N THR A 360 3.03 -1.30 21.51
CA THR A 360 2.78 -2.73 21.84
C THR A 360 1.54 -2.96 22.69
N SER A 361 1.05 -1.96 23.43
CA SER A 361 -0.19 -2.07 24.20
C SER A 361 -1.42 -1.58 23.44
N GLY A 362 -1.28 -1.17 22.18
CA GLY A 362 -2.36 -0.54 21.40
C GLY A 362 -2.75 0.84 21.92
N GLY A 363 -1.88 1.47 22.70
CA GLY A 363 -2.07 2.78 23.33
C GLY A 363 -1.53 3.95 22.51
N LEU A 364 -1.28 3.78 21.20
CA LEU A 364 -0.85 4.87 20.33
C LEU A 364 -1.96 5.92 20.25
N ALA A 365 -1.89 6.92 21.12
CA ALA A 365 -2.85 8.00 21.19
C ALA A 365 -2.51 9.09 20.16
N VAL A 366 -2.86 8.88 18.89
CA VAL A 366 -2.78 9.94 17.87
C VAL A 366 -3.89 10.96 18.16
N PRO A 367 -3.61 12.27 18.23
CA PRO A 367 -4.62 13.26 18.60
C PRO A 367 -5.81 13.22 17.65
N CYS A 368 -6.93 12.77 18.18
CA CYS A 368 -8.26 12.91 17.60
C CYS A 368 -8.72 14.37 17.69
N GLY A 369 -8.19 15.23 16.82
CA GLY A 369 -8.48 16.67 16.82
C GLY A 369 -7.22 17.50 16.96
N GLY A 370 -7.20 18.67 16.32
CA GLY A 370 -6.03 19.53 16.22
C GLY A 370 -5.33 19.78 17.57
N ALA A 371 -4.00 19.80 17.52
CA ALA A 371 -3.05 20.19 18.57
C ALA A 371 -3.65 20.31 19.98
N GLY A 372 -3.93 19.17 20.63
CA GLY A 372 -4.41 19.09 21.99
C GLY A 372 -4.16 17.71 22.58
N SER A 373 -3.45 17.68 23.72
CA SER A 373 -2.95 16.51 24.45
C SER A 373 -3.97 15.36 24.56
N THR A 374 -3.59 14.17 24.09
CA THR A 374 -4.12 12.91 24.61
C THR A 374 -3.43 12.59 25.95
N SER A 375 -4.02 11.75 26.80
CA SER A 375 -3.45 11.35 28.10
C SER A 375 -2.30 10.33 27.98
N GLY A 376 -1.52 10.39 26.89
CA GLY A 376 -0.37 9.54 26.61
C GLY A 376 0.89 10.37 26.35
N THR A 377 2.06 9.72 26.31
CA THR A 377 3.36 10.37 26.02
C THR A 377 3.57 10.65 24.53
N SER A 378 2.61 10.29 23.67
CA SER A 378 2.72 10.50 22.23
C SER A 378 2.77 11.99 21.84
N VAL A 379 3.76 12.35 21.02
CA VAL A 379 4.00 13.72 20.55
C VAL A 379 3.74 13.81 19.05
N SER A 380 2.96 14.80 18.63
CA SER A 380 2.71 15.10 17.22
C SER A 380 3.53 16.30 16.78
N VAL A 381 4.26 16.16 15.67
CA VAL A 381 5.18 17.16 15.13
C VAL A 381 4.83 17.46 13.69
N ALA A 382 4.81 18.74 13.32
CA ALA A 382 4.75 19.19 11.94
C ALA A 382 6.18 19.43 11.43
N VAL A 383 6.72 18.45 10.70
CA VAL A 383 8.02 18.56 10.05
C VAL A 383 7.83 19.32 8.73
N GLY A 384 8.49 20.47 8.59
CA GLY A 384 8.36 21.31 7.40
C GLY A 384 9.08 20.74 6.17
N GLY A 385 8.62 21.13 4.98
CA GLY A 385 9.04 20.57 3.70
C GLY A 385 8.16 19.37 3.32
N GLU A 386 8.70 18.48 2.50
CA GLU A 386 8.05 17.24 2.05
C GLU A 386 8.78 16.02 2.64
N PRO A 387 8.61 15.72 3.93
CA PRO A 387 9.26 14.58 4.57
C PRO A 387 8.73 13.26 4.01
N VAL A 388 9.65 12.38 3.60
CA VAL A 388 9.35 11.07 2.98
C VAL A 388 9.91 9.89 3.75
N ALA A 389 10.85 10.11 4.68
CA ALA A 389 11.39 9.07 5.53
C ALA A 389 11.85 9.60 6.89
N VAL A 390 11.88 8.72 7.89
CA VAL A 390 12.33 9.02 9.26
C VAL A 390 13.30 7.94 9.77
N ALA A 391 14.24 8.34 10.60
CA ALA A 391 15.19 7.47 11.30
C ALA A 391 15.52 8.06 12.68
N PHE A 392 16.25 7.31 13.50
CA PHE A 392 16.80 7.80 14.78
C PHE A 392 18.33 7.81 14.73
N ASP A 393 18.94 8.85 15.28
CA ASP A 393 20.38 8.88 15.53
C ASP A 393 20.77 8.01 16.75
N ALA A 394 22.07 7.87 17.00
CA ALA A 394 22.60 7.06 18.09
C ALA A 394 22.19 7.56 19.49
N ASN A 395 21.76 8.82 19.61
CA ASN A 395 21.25 9.40 20.87
C ASN A 395 19.72 9.24 20.99
N GLY A 396 19.10 8.48 20.08
CA GLY A 396 17.66 8.26 20.04
C GLY A 396 16.89 9.49 19.59
N ARG A 397 17.51 10.46 18.90
CA ARG A 397 16.80 11.63 18.35
C ARG A 397 16.34 11.39 16.93
N TRP A 398 15.14 11.83 16.58
CA TRP A 398 14.63 11.61 15.23
C TRP A 398 15.33 12.51 14.20
N VAL A 399 15.47 11.97 12.98
CA VAL A 399 15.96 12.65 11.77
C VAL A 399 14.96 12.34 10.66
N ALA A 400 14.46 13.37 9.99
CA ALA A 400 13.52 13.23 8.88
C ALA A 400 14.17 13.67 7.57
N GLN A 401 14.08 12.85 6.53
CA GLN A 401 14.50 13.19 5.18
C GLN A 401 13.33 13.86 4.46
N SER A 402 13.56 15.08 3.99
CA SER A 402 12.67 15.82 3.11
C SER A 402 13.16 15.74 1.67
N ARG A 403 12.22 15.48 0.75
CA ARG A 403 12.49 15.45 -0.68
C ARG A 403 12.50 16.86 -1.28
N GLU A 404 11.72 17.78 -0.69
CA GLU A 404 11.60 19.17 -1.13
C GLU A 404 11.39 20.14 0.06
N PRO A 405 12.30 21.12 0.26
CA PRO A 405 13.65 21.10 -0.28
C PRO A 405 14.37 19.81 0.15
N ALA A 406 15.35 19.36 -0.64
CA ALA A 406 16.14 18.18 -0.33
C ALA A 406 17.03 18.42 0.89
N ARG A 407 16.62 17.92 2.06
CA ARG A 407 17.31 18.17 3.34
C ARG A 407 17.04 17.09 4.38
N LEU A 408 17.88 17.03 5.40
CA LEU A 408 17.57 16.39 6.68
C LEU A 408 17.05 17.44 7.67
N THR A 409 16.01 17.10 8.42
CA THR A 409 15.51 17.87 9.56
C THR A 409 15.72 17.07 10.83
N PHE A 410 16.33 17.67 11.85
CA PHE A 410 16.65 17.01 13.11
C PHE A 410 15.64 17.37 14.20
N GLU A 411 15.50 16.50 15.20
CA GLU A 411 14.81 16.83 16.45
C GLU A 411 15.37 18.13 17.05
N GLY A 412 14.49 19.10 17.29
CA GLY A 412 14.86 20.47 17.68
C GLY A 412 14.87 21.49 16.52
N GLY A 413 14.66 21.05 15.28
CA GLY A 413 14.40 21.92 14.12
C GLY A 413 15.62 22.35 13.31
N ALA A 414 16.83 21.93 13.68
CA ALA A 414 18.01 22.12 12.84
C ALA A 414 17.84 21.41 11.49
N THR A 415 18.48 21.93 10.44
CA THR A 415 18.43 21.31 9.10
C THR A 415 19.81 21.18 8.48
N LEU A 416 19.96 20.19 7.59
CA LEU A 416 21.15 19.96 6.76
C LEU A 416 20.72 19.79 5.31
N SER A 417 21.20 20.67 4.42
CA SER A 417 20.87 20.60 2.99
C SER A 417 21.53 19.38 2.33
N LEU A 418 20.76 18.65 1.52
CA LEU A 418 21.24 17.53 0.70
C LEU A 418 21.44 17.96 -0.76
N ALA A 419 20.52 18.78 -1.28
CA ALA A 419 20.64 19.40 -2.60
C ALA A 419 19.91 20.76 -2.65
N THR A 420 20.23 21.55 -3.66
CA THR A 420 19.72 22.93 -3.83
C THR A 420 18.78 23.11 -5.00
N ASP A 421 18.78 22.20 -5.98
CA ASP A 421 17.76 22.20 -7.03
C ASP A 421 16.41 21.80 -6.43
N SER A 422 15.32 22.42 -6.88
CA SER A 422 13.97 22.07 -6.42
C SER A 422 13.40 20.92 -7.24
N ARG A 423 12.65 20.05 -6.57
CA ARG A 423 11.82 18.99 -7.18
C ARG A 423 10.35 19.13 -6.80
N PHE A 424 9.93 20.31 -6.35
CA PHE A 424 8.53 20.60 -6.14
C PHE A 424 7.74 20.42 -7.44
N ASP A 425 6.66 19.65 -7.36
CA ASP A 425 5.74 19.45 -8.48
C ASP A 425 4.31 19.46 -7.95
N THR A 426 3.45 20.29 -8.56
CA THR A 426 2.05 20.41 -8.14
C THR A 426 1.28 19.11 -8.32
N GLY A 427 1.56 18.34 -9.38
CA GLY A 427 0.90 17.05 -9.62
C GLY A 427 1.26 16.01 -8.58
N PHE A 428 2.55 15.89 -8.27
CA PHE A 428 3.03 15.04 -7.18
C PHE A 428 2.39 15.42 -5.83
N ALA A 429 2.37 16.72 -5.50
CA ALA A 429 1.78 17.22 -4.27
C ALA A 429 0.28 16.89 -4.20
N MET A 430 -0.47 17.11 -5.27
CA MET A 430 -1.90 16.77 -5.34
C MET A 430 -2.15 15.28 -5.13
N PHE A 431 -1.33 14.40 -5.72
CA PHE A 431 -1.53 12.96 -5.62
C PHE A 431 -1.40 12.43 -4.19
N HIS A 432 -0.47 13.00 -3.41
CA HIS A 432 -0.18 12.56 -2.05
C HIS A 432 -0.91 13.39 -0.98
N LEU A 433 -1.41 14.58 -1.31
CA LEU A 433 -2.10 15.49 -0.40
C LEU A 433 -3.28 14.81 0.32
N ASN A 434 -3.29 14.88 1.65
CA ASN A 434 -4.47 14.61 2.45
C ASN A 434 -5.56 15.65 2.15
N THR A 435 -6.64 15.22 1.49
CA THR A 435 -7.71 16.11 1.02
C THR A 435 -8.55 16.74 2.14
N GLY A 436 -8.31 16.36 3.40
CA GLY A 436 -9.10 16.83 4.56
C GLY A 436 -9.68 15.69 5.38
N GLY A 437 -9.84 14.51 4.78
CA GLY A 437 -10.49 13.35 5.38
C GLY A 437 -9.58 12.20 5.75
N GLY A 438 -8.26 12.39 5.84
CA GLY A 438 -7.33 11.27 6.06
C GLY A 438 -7.10 10.41 4.82
N ILE A 439 -7.44 10.91 3.63
CA ILE A 439 -7.35 10.18 2.37
C ILE A 439 -6.58 10.99 1.32
N ALA A 440 -5.83 10.30 0.47
CA ALA A 440 -5.16 10.83 -0.71
C ALA A 440 -5.32 9.84 -1.87
N CYS A 441 -4.95 10.22 -3.10
CA CYS A 441 -4.95 9.27 -4.23
C CYS A 441 -4.02 8.08 -3.91
N ALA A 442 -2.88 8.38 -3.28
CA ALA A 442 -1.89 7.41 -2.80
C ALA A 442 -2.43 6.40 -1.76
N SER A 443 -3.61 6.63 -1.15
CA SER A 443 -4.22 5.68 -0.22
C SER A 443 -4.71 4.40 -0.91
N CYS A 444 -5.28 4.52 -2.11
CA CYS A 444 -5.73 3.37 -2.93
C CYS A 444 -4.76 3.06 -4.08
N HIS A 445 -3.94 4.04 -4.47
CA HIS A 445 -2.92 3.92 -5.51
C HIS A 445 -1.51 4.15 -4.94
N PRO A 446 -1.08 3.33 -3.97
CA PRO A 446 0.22 3.52 -3.34
C PRO A 446 1.33 3.34 -4.39
N GLU A 447 2.40 4.16 -4.29
CA GLU A 447 3.48 4.21 -5.29
C GLU A 447 3.01 4.55 -6.71
N ALA A 448 1.85 5.20 -6.86
CA ALA A 448 1.13 5.40 -8.13
C ALA A 448 0.73 4.09 -8.84
N GLY A 449 0.75 2.97 -8.13
CA GLY A 449 0.23 1.69 -8.59
C GLY A 449 -1.22 1.47 -8.13
N GLU A 450 -1.43 0.38 -7.43
CA GLU A 450 -2.73 -0.08 -6.94
C GLU A 450 -2.57 -0.90 -5.66
N ASP A 451 -3.60 -0.89 -4.82
CA ASP A 451 -3.63 -1.50 -3.48
C ASP A 451 -4.01 -2.99 -3.47
N GLY A 452 -4.45 -3.54 -4.59
CA GLY A 452 -4.98 -4.90 -4.72
C GLY A 452 -6.41 -5.08 -4.19
N HIS A 453 -7.04 -4.04 -3.65
CA HIS A 453 -8.31 -4.13 -2.95
C HIS A 453 -9.50 -4.07 -3.89
N THR A 454 -10.57 -4.77 -3.52
CA THR A 454 -11.87 -4.70 -4.21
C THR A 454 -12.87 -3.94 -3.34
N TRP A 455 -13.16 -2.71 -3.76
CA TRP A 455 -14.10 -1.84 -3.10
C TRP A 455 -15.54 -2.23 -3.43
N GLN A 456 -16.40 -2.20 -2.41
CA GLN A 456 -17.82 -2.50 -2.59
C GLN A 456 -18.56 -1.19 -2.90
N PHE A 457 -19.20 -1.07 -4.05
CA PHE A 457 -20.10 0.04 -4.37
C PHE A 457 -21.54 -0.44 -4.49
N SER A 458 -22.51 0.48 -4.42
CA SER A 458 -23.92 0.15 -4.63
C SER A 458 -24.23 -0.40 -6.03
N PHE A 459 -23.35 -0.14 -7.00
CA PHE A 459 -23.40 -0.65 -8.36
C PHE A 459 -22.50 -1.88 -8.59
N GLY A 460 -21.94 -2.46 -7.54
CA GLY A 460 -21.12 -3.67 -7.59
C GLY A 460 -19.66 -3.48 -7.16
N PRO A 461 -18.91 -4.58 -7.04
CA PRO A 461 -17.50 -4.55 -6.67
C PRO A 461 -16.65 -3.89 -7.76
N ARG A 462 -15.68 -3.08 -7.34
CA ARG A 462 -14.66 -2.47 -8.20
C ARG A 462 -13.29 -2.54 -7.55
N ARG A 463 -12.37 -3.19 -8.23
CA ARG A 463 -10.95 -3.22 -7.89
C ARG A 463 -10.30 -1.90 -8.26
N SER A 464 -9.40 -1.38 -7.42
CA SER A 464 -8.55 -0.25 -7.80
C SER A 464 -7.82 -0.55 -9.11
N GLN A 465 -7.78 0.37 -10.08
CA GLN A 465 -6.99 0.22 -11.30
C GLN A 465 -5.58 0.78 -11.08
N THR A 466 -4.54 0.20 -11.68
CA THR A 466 -3.19 0.78 -11.56
C THR A 466 -3.08 2.10 -12.32
N LEU A 467 -2.22 3.01 -11.84
CA LEU A 467 -1.90 4.28 -12.50
C LEU A 467 -0.47 4.34 -13.05
N GLU A 468 0.34 3.29 -12.89
CA GLU A 468 1.68 3.18 -13.49
C GLU A 468 1.55 3.14 -15.03
N GLY A 469 2.45 3.79 -15.78
CA GLY A 469 2.59 3.60 -17.22
C GLY A 469 1.53 4.31 -18.09
N GLY A 470 1.40 5.63 -17.94
CA GLY A 470 0.55 6.46 -18.80
C GLY A 470 -0.94 6.38 -18.46
N ALA A 471 -1.30 6.65 -17.20
CA ALA A 471 -2.68 6.53 -16.72
C ALA A 471 -3.67 7.33 -17.58
N SER A 472 -3.33 8.53 -18.03
CA SER A 472 -4.28 9.42 -18.70
C SER A 472 -4.71 8.94 -20.09
N GLN A 473 -3.92 8.07 -20.70
CA GLN A 473 -4.16 7.50 -22.03
C GLN A 473 -5.24 6.40 -22.02
N ARG A 474 -5.76 6.05 -20.84
CA ARG A 474 -6.71 4.95 -20.61
C ARG A 474 -8.16 5.42 -20.55
N ALA A 475 -8.44 6.65 -21.00
CA ALA A 475 -9.81 7.14 -21.08
C ALA A 475 -10.64 6.28 -22.08
N PRO A 476 -11.94 6.04 -21.80
CA PRO A 476 -12.69 6.53 -20.65
C PRO A 476 -12.33 5.78 -19.34
N PHE A 477 -12.39 6.49 -18.21
CA PHE A 477 -11.96 5.99 -16.90
C PHE A 477 -13.07 5.27 -16.13
N HIS A 478 -12.66 4.60 -15.05
CA HIS A 478 -13.38 3.56 -14.33
C HIS A 478 -13.61 2.29 -15.18
N TRP A 479 -13.90 1.18 -14.50
CA TRP A 479 -14.23 -0.08 -15.17
C TRP A 479 -15.39 0.07 -16.17
N SER A 480 -16.41 0.88 -15.85
CA SER A 480 -17.57 1.13 -16.70
C SER A 480 -17.34 2.15 -17.82
N GLY A 481 -16.24 2.90 -17.81
CA GLY A 481 -16.01 3.98 -18.76
C GLY A 481 -16.97 5.18 -18.59
N ASP A 482 -17.51 5.39 -17.38
CA ASP A 482 -18.47 6.45 -17.08
C ASP A 482 -17.84 7.85 -17.02
N LEU A 483 -16.51 7.93 -16.96
CA LEU A 483 -15.77 9.19 -16.92
C LEU A 483 -15.00 9.39 -18.22
N GLY A 484 -15.45 10.34 -19.04
CA GLY A 484 -14.91 10.51 -20.40
C GLY A 484 -13.47 11.05 -20.47
N ASP A 485 -13.02 11.78 -19.46
CA ASP A 485 -11.70 12.41 -19.44
C ASP A 485 -11.14 12.56 -18.01
N PHE A 486 -9.91 13.06 -17.95
CA PHE A 486 -9.17 13.18 -16.69
C PHE A 486 -9.75 14.27 -15.78
N ASP A 487 -10.39 15.30 -16.35
CA ASP A 487 -10.99 16.37 -15.56
C ASP A 487 -12.23 15.85 -14.83
N ALA A 488 -13.04 15.01 -15.50
CA ALA A 488 -14.16 14.30 -14.88
C ALA A 488 -13.69 13.37 -13.74
N LEU A 489 -12.51 12.74 -13.86
CA LEU A 489 -11.91 11.94 -12.79
C LEU A 489 -11.54 12.78 -11.58
N VAL A 490 -10.90 13.94 -11.78
CA VAL A 490 -10.57 14.85 -10.68
C VAL A 490 -11.84 15.36 -9.98
N ASP A 491 -12.89 15.69 -10.75
CA ASP A 491 -14.15 16.16 -10.19
C ASP A 491 -14.87 15.09 -9.37
N GLU A 492 -15.05 13.90 -9.93
CA GLU A 492 -15.80 12.83 -9.29
C GLU A 492 -15.03 12.20 -8.12
N VAL A 493 -13.73 11.94 -8.27
CA VAL A 493 -12.95 11.20 -7.28
C VAL A 493 -12.33 12.15 -6.26
N MET A 494 -11.49 13.09 -6.69
CA MET A 494 -10.71 13.94 -5.78
C MET A 494 -11.56 15.00 -5.09
N MET A 495 -12.37 15.72 -5.86
CA MET A 495 -13.17 16.82 -5.30
C MET A 495 -14.42 16.31 -4.59
N LYS A 496 -15.19 15.43 -5.22
CA LYS A 496 -16.45 14.94 -4.65
C LYS A 496 -16.22 13.81 -3.63
N ARG A 497 -15.74 12.63 -4.04
CA ARG A 497 -15.69 11.46 -3.13
C ARG A 497 -14.65 11.58 -2.02
N MET A 498 -13.47 12.13 -2.32
CA MET A 498 -12.41 12.41 -1.35
C MET A 498 -12.58 13.75 -0.63
N SER A 499 -13.60 14.55 -0.98
CA SER A 499 -13.93 15.83 -0.32
C SER A 499 -12.80 16.86 -0.29
N LEU A 500 -12.07 17.02 -1.39
CA LEU A 500 -11.19 18.18 -1.53
C LEU A 500 -12.04 19.46 -1.68
N PHE A 501 -12.19 20.20 -0.57
CA PHE A 501 -12.89 21.49 -0.53
C PHE A 501 -11.98 22.65 -0.95
N ALA A 502 -11.48 22.61 -2.19
CA ALA A 502 -10.66 23.66 -2.78
C ALA A 502 -10.85 23.69 -4.30
N ASP A 503 -10.72 24.86 -4.92
CA ASP A 503 -10.71 24.97 -6.38
C ASP A 503 -9.38 24.45 -6.93
N VAL A 504 -9.49 23.51 -7.85
CA VAL A 504 -8.37 22.97 -8.63
C VAL A 504 -8.40 23.58 -10.02
N ASP A 505 -7.46 24.50 -10.28
CA ASP A 505 -7.34 25.22 -11.55
C ASP A 505 -6.92 24.27 -12.71
N PRO A 506 -7.29 24.55 -13.98
CA PRO A 506 -6.87 23.72 -15.12
C PRO A 506 -5.36 23.45 -15.21
N GLY A 507 -4.51 24.40 -14.81
CA GLY A 507 -3.06 24.20 -14.77
C GLY A 507 -2.66 23.09 -13.78
N GLN A 508 -3.35 23.00 -12.65
CA GLN A 508 -3.11 22.00 -11.61
C GLN A 508 -3.63 20.63 -12.02
N ARG A 509 -4.77 20.56 -12.70
CA ARG A 509 -5.28 19.31 -13.30
C ARG A 509 -4.30 18.75 -14.33
N ALA A 510 -3.77 19.62 -15.19
CA ALA A 510 -2.69 19.26 -16.10
C ALA A 510 -1.43 18.81 -15.34
N ALA A 511 -1.10 19.45 -14.20
CA ALA A 511 0.01 19.05 -13.33
C ALA A 511 -0.11 17.62 -12.83
N LEU A 512 -1.26 17.29 -12.26
CA LEU A 512 -1.54 15.94 -11.81
C LEU A 512 -1.48 14.93 -12.96
N ARG A 513 -2.08 15.26 -14.11
CA ARG A 513 -2.08 14.37 -15.29
C ARG A 513 -0.66 14.09 -15.79
N ASP A 514 0.13 15.12 -16.08
CA ASP A 514 1.44 14.87 -16.69
C ASP A 514 2.43 14.26 -15.70
N TRP A 515 2.29 14.53 -14.39
CA TRP A 515 3.06 13.79 -13.38
C TRP A 515 2.69 12.30 -13.37
N LEU A 516 1.39 11.96 -13.38
CA LEU A 516 0.95 10.56 -13.46
C LEU A 516 1.46 9.87 -14.73
N ASP A 517 1.44 10.55 -15.88
CA ASP A 517 1.94 9.98 -17.13
C ASP A 517 3.47 9.85 -17.16
N SER A 518 4.18 10.58 -16.30
CA SER A 518 5.62 10.42 -16.11
C SER A 518 5.99 9.18 -15.28
N VAL A 519 5.03 8.59 -14.55
CA VAL A 519 5.25 7.37 -13.77
C VAL A 519 5.51 6.21 -14.74
N PRO A 520 6.69 5.57 -14.66
CA PRO A 520 7.05 4.53 -15.61
C PRO A 520 6.20 3.27 -15.43
N LYS A 521 6.13 2.46 -16.49
CA LYS A 521 5.58 1.08 -16.44
C LYS A 521 6.33 0.26 -15.39
N ALA A 522 5.70 -0.74 -14.80
CA ALA A 522 6.40 -1.66 -13.90
C ALA A 522 7.48 -2.45 -14.67
N PRO A 523 8.51 -2.96 -13.98
CA PRO A 523 9.41 -3.94 -14.60
C PRO A 523 8.69 -5.25 -14.88
N THR A 524 9.07 -5.93 -15.97
CA THR A 524 8.56 -7.26 -16.34
C THR A 524 8.98 -8.34 -15.34
N ALA A 525 8.34 -9.52 -15.41
CA ALA A 525 8.64 -10.62 -14.52
C ALA A 525 10.05 -11.18 -14.74
N ASP A 526 10.66 -11.66 -13.65
CA ASP A 526 11.96 -12.32 -13.68
C ASP A 526 11.88 -13.72 -14.31
N GLY A 527 12.97 -14.16 -14.95
CA GLY A 527 13.23 -15.58 -15.22
C GLY A 527 12.30 -16.25 -16.24
N LEU A 528 11.57 -15.50 -17.05
CA LEU A 528 10.70 -16.05 -18.10
C LEU A 528 11.51 -16.78 -19.18
N ASP A 529 11.02 -17.93 -19.65
CA ASP A 529 11.57 -18.63 -20.81
C ASP A 529 11.19 -17.89 -22.11
N PRO A 530 12.14 -17.31 -22.86
CA PRO A 530 11.83 -16.57 -24.09
C PRO A 530 11.10 -17.41 -25.14
N ARG A 531 11.35 -18.72 -25.20
CA ARG A 531 10.65 -19.62 -26.15
C ARG A 531 9.20 -19.83 -25.72
N GLN A 532 8.94 -19.87 -24.42
CA GLN A 532 7.59 -19.97 -23.88
C GLN A 532 6.80 -18.70 -24.16
N VAL A 533 7.41 -17.54 -23.88
CA VAL A 533 6.85 -16.22 -24.17
C VAL A 533 6.49 -16.10 -25.65
N GLU A 534 7.37 -16.51 -26.56
CA GLU A 534 7.10 -16.42 -27.99
C GLU A 534 5.94 -17.33 -28.44
N ARG A 535 5.82 -18.55 -27.91
CA ARG A 535 4.65 -19.41 -28.18
C ARG A 535 3.36 -18.77 -27.68
N GLY A 536 3.38 -18.20 -26.47
CA GLY A 536 2.27 -17.46 -25.91
C GLY A 536 1.88 -16.25 -26.75
N ARG A 537 2.86 -15.49 -27.26
CA ARG A 537 2.63 -14.36 -28.16
C ARG A 537 1.93 -14.80 -29.45
N LEU A 538 2.33 -15.92 -30.04
CA LEU A 538 1.69 -16.46 -31.25
C LEU A 538 0.23 -16.85 -30.96
N LEU A 539 -0.04 -17.56 -29.87
CA LEU A 539 -1.40 -17.90 -29.43
C LEU A 539 -2.25 -16.65 -29.16
N PHE A 540 -1.68 -15.64 -28.51
CA PHE A 540 -2.40 -14.40 -28.21
C PHE A 540 -2.87 -13.66 -29.47
N ASN A 541 -2.08 -13.74 -30.55
CA ASN A 541 -2.39 -13.12 -31.84
C ASN A 541 -3.11 -14.07 -32.81
N ASP A 542 -3.51 -15.26 -32.36
CA ASP A 542 -4.28 -16.21 -33.16
C ASP A 542 -5.72 -15.68 -33.37
N GLU A 543 -6.17 -15.66 -34.62
CA GLU A 543 -7.49 -15.12 -34.99
C GLU A 543 -8.65 -15.97 -34.42
N GLU A 544 -8.45 -17.27 -34.19
CA GLU A 544 -9.47 -18.13 -33.60
C GLU A 544 -9.56 -17.97 -32.08
N LEU A 545 -8.45 -17.69 -31.39
CA LEU A 545 -8.44 -17.39 -29.96
C LEU A 545 -8.88 -15.94 -29.66
N ALA A 546 -8.73 -15.04 -30.64
CA ALA A 546 -9.29 -13.69 -30.68
C ALA A 546 -8.90 -12.75 -29.52
N CYS A 547 -7.83 -13.03 -28.76
CA CYS A 547 -7.40 -12.17 -27.64
C CYS A 547 -7.03 -10.75 -28.13
N ALA A 548 -6.32 -10.67 -29.25
CA ALA A 548 -5.86 -9.42 -29.85
C ALA A 548 -6.97 -8.56 -30.47
N THR A 549 -8.23 -9.02 -30.49
CA THR A 549 -9.35 -8.22 -31.02
C THR A 549 -9.71 -7.03 -30.12
N CYS A 550 -9.63 -7.22 -28.80
CA CYS A 550 -9.83 -6.17 -27.80
C CYS A 550 -8.49 -5.72 -27.19
N HIS A 551 -7.54 -6.64 -27.00
CA HIS A 551 -6.22 -6.33 -26.45
C HIS A 551 -5.18 -6.10 -27.55
N SER A 552 -5.24 -4.93 -28.18
CA SER A 552 -4.42 -4.58 -29.35
C SER A 552 -3.46 -3.41 -29.09
N GLY A 553 -2.56 -3.14 -30.04
CA GLY A 553 -1.63 -2.01 -29.99
C GLY A 553 -0.51 -2.17 -28.95
N SER A 554 0.22 -1.07 -28.70
CA SER A 554 1.36 -1.05 -27.75
C SER A 554 0.95 -1.21 -26.30
N ASP A 555 -0.29 -0.85 -25.96
CA ASP A 555 -0.80 -0.88 -24.58
C ASP A 555 -1.78 -2.03 -24.35
N TYR A 556 -1.99 -2.91 -25.35
CA TYR A 556 -2.83 -4.10 -25.25
C TYR A 556 -4.25 -3.79 -24.77
N THR A 557 -4.86 -2.77 -25.37
CA THR A 557 -6.23 -2.36 -25.11
C THR A 557 -6.76 -1.54 -26.29
N ASP A 558 -8.05 -1.67 -26.57
CA ASP A 558 -8.81 -0.82 -27.49
C ASP A 558 -9.52 0.34 -26.77
N ASN A 559 -9.46 0.39 -25.44
CA ASN A 559 -10.18 1.33 -24.57
C ASN A 559 -11.71 1.36 -24.83
N LEU A 560 -12.28 0.25 -25.29
CA LEU A 560 -13.74 0.11 -25.50
C LEU A 560 -14.36 -0.80 -24.46
N ALA A 561 -15.65 -0.60 -24.21
CA ALA A 561 -16.41 -1.43 -23.28
C ALA A 561 -16.95 -2.70 -23.96
N HIS A 562 -16.66 -3.87 -23.39
CA HIS A 562 -17.11 -5.18 -23.89
C HIS A 562 -17.72 -6.02 -22.79
N ASP A 563 -18.81 -6.75 -23.10
CA ASP A 563 -19.34 -7.82 -22.24
C ASP A 563 -18.58 -9.12 -22.53
N VAL A 564 -17.61 -9.41 -21.67
CA VAL A 564 -16.79 -10.63 -21.74
C VAL A 564 -17.34 -11.75 -20.86
N GLY A 565 -18.61 -11.68 -20.43
CA GLY A 565 -19.25 -12.71 -19.60
C GLY A 565 -18.92 -12.61 -18.11
N THR A 566 -18.50 -11.43 -17.64
CA THR A 566 -18.10 -11.17 -16.25
C THR A 566 -19.10 -10.30 -15.49
N GLY A 567 -20.33 -10.15 -15.99
CA GLY A 567 -21.47 -9.55 -15.28
C GLY A 567 -22.06 -8.33 -15.98
N GLU A 568 -21.22 -7.49 -16.59
CA GLU A 568 -21.62 -6.32 -17.39
C GLU A 568 -20.50 -5.98 -18.39
N ALA A 569 -20.70 -4.93 -19.20
CA ALA A 569 -19.68 -4.45 -20.11
C ALA A 569 -18.66 -3.57 -19.38
N PHE A 570 -17.38 -3.85 -19.57
CA PHE A 570 -16.29 -3.08 -18.97
C PHE A 570 -15.28 -2.63 -20.03
N VAL A 571 -14.69 -1.46 -19.82
CA VAL A 571 -13.57 -0.95 -20.62
C VAL A 571 -12.42 -1.96 -20.55
N THR A 572 -11.93 -2.38 -21.71
CA THR A 572 -10.76 -3.27 -21.81
C THR A 572 -9.58 -2.65 -21.07
N PRO A 573 -9.10 -3.23 -19.95
CA PRO A 573 -7.93 -2.70 -19.28
C PRO A 573 -6.67 -3.03 -20.10
N SER A 574 -5.70 -2.12 -20.10
CA SER A 574 -4.36 -2.40 -20.64
C SER A 574 -3.75 -3.63 -19.98
N LEU A 575 -3.10 -4.50 -20.77
CA LEU A 575 -2.35 -5.67 -20.26
C LEU A 575 -0.87 -5.39 -19.98
N VAL A 576 -0.39 -4.17 -20.25
CA VAL A 576 0.96 -3.76 -19.83
C VAL A 576 1.12 -4.03 -18.34
N ASP A 577 2.22 -4.61 -17.88
CA ASP A 577 2.48 -4.92 -16.47
C ASP A 577 1.42 -5.79 -15.77
N VAL A 578 0.61 -6.56 -16.51
CA VAL A 578 -0.53 -7.30 -15.91
C VAL A 578 -0.10 -8.35 -14.89
N ASN A 579 1.15 -8.84 -14.98
CA ASN A 579 1.74 -9.72 -13.96
C ASN A 579 1.71 -9.14 -12.54
N MET A 580 1.80 -7.82 -12.42
CA MET A 580 1.88 -7.16 -11.13
C MET A 580 0.51 -6.75 -10.61
N ARG A 581 -0.57 -6.98 -11.37
CA ARG A 581 -1.92 -6.47 -11.10
C ARG A 581 -2.86 -7.52 -10.50
N ALA A 582 -2.39 -8.71 -10.14
CA ALA A 582 -3.24 -9.68 -9.44
C ALA A 582 -3.70 -9.14 -8.06
N PRO A 583 -4.92 -9.48 -7.60
CA PRO A 583 -5.96 -10.27 -8.30
C PRO A 583 -6.55 -9.53 -9.51
N LEU A 584 -7.13 -10.21 -10.50
CA LEU A 584 -7.56 -9.62 -11.78
C LEU A 584 -9.08 -9.43 -11.87
N PHE A 585 -9.51 -8.72 -12.91
CA PHE A 585 -10.89 -8.29 -13.19
C PHE A 585 -11.41 -7.19 -12.27
N HIS A 586 -12.59 -6.66 -12.64
CA HIS A 586 -13.25 -5.58 -11.94
C HIS A 586 -13.62 -5.94 -10.50
N ASP A 587 -13.77 -7.21 -10.17
CA ASP A 587 -14.17 -7.72 -8.86
C ASP A 587 -13.06 -8.46 -8.12
N GLY A 588 -11.86 -8.54 -8.71
CA GLY A 588 -10.75 -9.29 -8.12
C GLY A 588 -10.94 -10.81 -8.08
N CYS A 589 -11.87 -11.39 -8.86
CA CYS A 589 -12.19 -12.82 -8.78
C CYS A 589 -10.96 -13.72 -9.06
N ALA A 590 -10.11 -13.35 -10.03
CA ALA A 590 -8.97 -14.18 -10.43
C ALA A 590 -7.70 -13.81 -9.66
N ALA A 591 -7.35 -14.59 -8.62
CA ALA A 591 -6.16 -14.34 -7.80
C ALA A 591 -4.82 -14.41 -8.54
N THR A 592 -4.76 -14.98 -9.74
CA THR A 592 -3.56 -15.10 -10.58
C THR A 592 -3.90 -14.97 -12.06
N LEU A 593 -2.89 -14.74 -12.91
CA LEU A 593 -3.05 -14.79 -14.38
C LEU A 593 -3.60 -16.14 -14.86
N ALA A 594 -3.16 -17.26 -14.29
CA ALA A 594 -3.72 -18.57 -14.62
C ALA A 594 -5.19 -18.68 -14.20
N GLY A 595 -5.57 -18.07 -13.06
CA GLY A 595 -6.94 -18.03 -12.58
C GLY A 595 -7.94 -17.39 -13.55
N ARG A 596 -7.47 -16.55 -14.49
CA ARG A 596 -8.32 -15.94 -15.51
C ARG A 596 -8.86 -16.92 -16.54
N PHE A 597 -8.24 -18.09 -16.70
CA PHE A 597 -8.76 -19.16 -17.57
C PHE A 597 -9.77 -20.07 -16.84
N GLY A 598 -9.95 -19.86 -15.54
CA GLY A 598 -10.93 -20.56 -14.72
C GLY A 598 -12.32 -19.92 -14.72
N PRO A 599 -13.16 -20.22 -13.70
CA PRO A 599 -14.54 -19.74 -13.62
C PRO A 599 -14.73 -18.22 -13.65
N CYS A 600 -13.73 -17.46 -13.20
CA CYS A 600 -13.75 -15.99 -13.20
C CYS A 600 -13.60 -15.38 -14.61
N GLY A 601 -13.16 -16.16 -15.60
CA GLY A 601 -12.68 -15.66 -16.88
C GLY A 601 -13.73 -15.18 -17.87
N GLY A 602 -14.99 -15.58 -17.67
CA GLY A 602 -16.06 -15.36 -18.66
C GLY A 602 -16.16 -16.43 -19.76
N GLY A 603 -15.27 -17.44 -19.74
CA GLY A 603 -15.25 -18.53 -20.71
C GLY A 603 -14.99 -18.04 -22.14
N ASP A 604 -15.67 -18.64 -23.12
CA ASP A 604 -15.48 -18.30 -24.54
C ASP A 604 -16.00 -16.89 -24.94
N LYS A 605 -16.64 -16.16 -24.02
CA LYS A 605 -16.92 -14.73 -24.22
C LYS A 605 -15.67 -13.85 -24.05
N HIS A 606 -14.59 -14.38 -23.46
CA HIS A 606 -13.34 -13.67 -23.23
C HIS A 606 -12.18 -14.36 -23.95
N GLY A 607 -12.30 -14.45 -25.27
CA GLY A 607 -11.45 -15.29 -26.13
C GLY A 607 -11.86 -16.77 -26.05
N ILE A 608 -11.63 -17.53 -27.12
CA ILE A 608 -12.09 -18.93 -27.24
C ILE A 608 -11.14 -19.86 -26.47
N THR A 609 -11.25 -19.84 -25.14
CA THR A 609 -10.36 -20.54 -24.22
C THR A 609 -10.67 -22.04 -24.08
N SER A 610 -11.88 -22.48 -24.44
CA SER A 610 -12.30 -23.90 -24.35
C SER A 610 -11.47 -24.86 -25.21
N ARG A 611 -10.72 -24.33 -26.19
CA ARG A 611 -9.84 -25.09 -27.09
C ARG A 611 -8.41 -25.21 -26.57
N LEU A 612 -8.03 -24.41 -25.57
CA LEU A 612 -6.68 -24.37 -25.07
C LEU A 612 -6.34 -25.64 -24.28
N THR A 613 -5.16 -26.18 -24.54
CA THR A 613 -4.52 -27.13 -23.64
C THR A 613 -3.90 -26.40 -22.46
N ARG A 614 -3.66 -27.12 -21.35
CA ARG A 614 -2.93 -26.57 -20.18
C ARG A 614 -1.53 -26.03 -20.55
N GLY A 615 -0.89 -26.58 -21.58
CA GLY A 615 0.40 -26.09 -22.05
C GLY A 615 0.28 -24.73 -22.74
N GLU A 616 -0.73 -24.56 -23.59
CA GLU A 616 -1.00 -23.30 -24.28
C GLU A 616 -1.48 -22.21 -23.32
N GLU A 617 -2.28 -22.55 -22.31
CA GLU A 617 -2.61 -21.63 -21.21
C GLU A 617 -1.35 -21.14 -20.49
N ALA A 618 -0.42 -22.05 -20.17
CA ALA A 618 0.84 -21.69 -19.52
C ALA A 618 1.72 -20.80 -20.42
N ASP A 619 1.74 -21.06 -21.73
CA ASP A 619 2.43 -20.22 -22.70
C ASP A 619 1.81 -18.81 -22.76
N LEU A 620 0.48 -18.68 -22.80
CA LEU A 620 -0.24 -17.40 -22.72
C LEU A 620 0.04 -16.67 -21.40
N VAL A 621 0.08 -17.36 -20.27
CA VAL A 621 0.44 -16.77 -18.98
C VAL A 621 1.87 -16.21 -19.03
N ALA A 622 2.84 -16.97 -19.55
CA ALA A 622 4.21 -16.50 -19.67
C ALA A 622 4.32 -15.25 -20.57
N PHE A 623 3.56 -15.21 -21.68
CA PHE A 623 3.48 -14.03 -22.52
C PHE A 623 2.89 -12.82 -21.77
N MET A 624 1.74 -12.97 -21.12
CA MET A 624 1.15 -11.91 -20.29
C MET A 624 2.08 -11.47 -19.16
N GLN A 625 2.97 -12.34 -18.67
CA GLN A 625 3.97 -11.98 -17.67
C GLN A 625 5.13 -11.14 -18.20
N SER A 626 5.32 -11.15 -19.52
CA SER A 626 6.35 -10.38 -20.23
C SER A 626 5.87 -9.01 -20.72
N LEU A 627 4.56 -8.76 -20.65
CA LEU A 627 3.93 -7.46 -20.92
C LEU A 627 4.08 -6.52 -19.74
#